data_AF-A0A0N7LV77-F1
#
_entry.id   AF-A0A0N7LV77-F1
#
_cell.length_a   1.000
_cell.length_b   1.000
_cell.length_c   1.000
_cell.angle_alpha   90.00
_cell.angle_beta   90.00
_cell.angle_gamma   90.00
#
_symmetry.space_group_name_H-M   'P 1'
#
loop_
_entity.id
_entity.type
_entity.pdbx_description
1 polymer ?
#
loop_
_entity_poly.entity_id
_entity_poly.type
_entity_poly.pdbx_seq_one_letter_code
_entity_poly.pdbx_strand_id
1 'polypeptide(L)'
;MQKIFKILKRFTGTRKRTFQDAIDQLFDKVYVISLPESVERRDHIRRHFDEIGLTRYQFVDALSSRSAEVKDAFEQNIVARYPVCFRCKKFRCGKDTCNNVLIPPQVANFLTYRELWQRIAQHPQRALLVEDDVVFEPYAEDTLRQLFQEIESGKLEFVPDKPRLLRLGWAQCKEHHASSFRLDTVARMSNPCHAMTSAFAQVLLDRFEKIDTTSDVFIHGDTPKNGEATTVFPPIAAELSWSTGAMDSLIHPKEIRSAFLRERGRDAEAVDNDKRVLNHIKHMHHYPLVILGHPGGMYAGPMELMAHAGLQIGKDKDGQDGLLTWSLATDADRPNPPCKALRTRRAMHWNHLLHLVERPEKAVPEIMAFIRAHPELYRFIRDQILEMTGVDLEKHPTEFEKAVLILVTWSEFIDQMHPALTFRAEDSAADLVAFLTRAGIDVPDELDAMQIAAAPENGPCLAWDSLPKPSWERLVSYCRRYGYSVPAHSPAAFS
;
A
#
# COMPACT_ATOMS: atom_id res chain seq x y z
N MET A 1 -48.25 38.84 -49.11
CA MET A 1 -47.21 39.14 -48.10
C MET A 1 -47.48 38.56 -46.69
N GLN A 2 -48.71 38.27 -46.27
CA GLN A 2 -48.97 37.71 -44.92
C GLN A 2 -48.74 36.18 -44.74
N LYS A 3 -48.59 35.40 -45.83
CA LYS A 3 -48.25 33.95 -45.73
C LYS A 3 -46.75 33.67 -45.58
N ILE A 4 -45.87 34.61 -45.97
CA ILE A 4 -44.41 34.45 -45.85
C ILE A 4 -43.93 34.72 -44.41
N PHE A 5 -44.64 35.56 -43.65
CA PHE A 5 -44.32 35.83 -42.24
C PHE A 5 -44.68 34.69 -41.28
N LYS A 6 -45.52 33.72 -41.69
CA LYS A 6 -45.89 32.56 -40.84
C LYS A 6 -44.91 31.39 -40.97
N ILE A 7 -44.08 31.36 -42.01
CA ILE A 7 -43.03 30.35 -42.21
C ILE A 7 -41.69 30.81 -41.60
N LEU A 8 -41.43 32.12 -41.53
CA LEU A 8 -40.23 32.67 -40.89
C LEU A 8 -40.27 32.77 -39.36
N LYS A 9 -41.45 32.60 -38.73
CA LYS A 9 -41.57 32.53 -37.26
C LYS A 9 -41.35 31.13 -36.67
N ARG A 10 -41.04 30.13 -37.50
CA ARG A 10 -40.72 28.75 -37.05
C ARG A 10 -39.22 28.46 -36.93
N PHE A 11 -38.36 29.46 -37.16
CA PHE A 11 -36.90 29.27 -37.26
C PHE A 11 -36.03 30.21 -36.40
N THR A 12 -36.58 30.93 -35.42
CA THR A 12 -35.78 31.80 -34.54
C THR A 12 -36.07 31.54 -33.07
N GLY A 13 -36.00 30.26 -32.71
CA GLY A 13 -36.01 29.78 -31.34
C GLY A 13 -35.17 28.52 -31.25
N THR A 14 -33.97 28.51 -31.85
CA THR A 14 -32.94 27.56 -31.48
C THR A 14 -32.62 27.81 -30.01
N ARG A 15 -33.37 27.17 -29.11
CA ARG A 15 -32.90 26.90 -27.75
C ARG A 15 -31.48 26.39 -27.94
N LYS A 16 -30.48 27.12 -27.42
CA LYS A 16 -29.14 26.57 -27.26
C LYS A 16 -29.34 25.24 -26.55
N ARG A 17 -29.11 24.14 -27.26
CA ARG A 17 -29.16 22.83 -26.63
C ARG A 17 -28.06 22.84 -25.58
N THR A 18 -28.42 22.48 -24.37
CA THR A 18 -27.54 22.53 -23.20
C THR A 18 -26.76 21.22 -23.09
N PHE A 19 -25.71 21.22 -22.27
CA PHE A 19 -25.01 19.99 -21.88
C PHE A 19 -25.97 18.98 -21.24
N GLN A 20 -26.90 19.45 -20.40
CA GLN A 20 -27.95 18.63 -19.81
C GLN A 20 -28.78 17.90 -20.89
N ASP A 21 -29.13 18.56 -22.00
CA ASP A 21 -29.88 17.92 -23.09
C ASP A 21 -29.10 16.76 -23.73
N ALA A 22 -27.77 16.87 -23.83
CA ALA A 22 -26.92 15.79 -24.35
C ALA A 22 -26.85 14.60 -23.37
N ILE A 23 -26.79 14.88 -22.07
CA ILE A 23 -26.81 13.88 -21.01
C ILE A 23 -28.16 13.13 -20.99
N ASP A 24 -29.27 13.87 -21.04
CA ASP A 24 -30.62 13.31 -20.93
C ASP A 24 -31.02 12.40 -22.09
N GLN A 25 -30.41 12.60 -23.25
CA GLN A 25 -30.62 11.73 -24.42
C GLN A 25 -30.00 10.33 -24.22
N LEU A 26 -28.91 10.27 -23.44
CA LEU A 26 -28.12 9.07 -23.26
C LEU A 26 -28.39 8.35 -21.93
N PHE A 27 -28.64 9.12 -20.87
CA PHE A 27 -28.63 8.61 -19.50
C PHE A 27 -29.88 9.02 -18.76
N ASP A 28 -30.50 8.05 -18.09
CA ASP A 28 -31.70 8.26 -17.28
C ASP A 28 -31.35 8.79 -15.88
N LYS A 29 -30.12 8.49 -15.40
CA LYS A 29 -29.57 8.93 -14.12
C LYS A 29 -28.08 9.25 -14.23
N VAL A 30 -27.66 10.30 -13.50
CA VAL A 30 -26.25 10.62 -13.26
C VAL A 30 -25.96 10.48 -11.77
N TYR A 31 -25.03 9.61 -11.43
CA TYR A 31 -24.58 9.36 -10.06
C TYR A 31 -23.18 9.94 -9.87
N VAL A 32 -23.01 10.74 -8.83
CA VAL A 32 -21.71 11.30 -8.42
C VAL A 32 -21.28 10.60 -7.14
N ILE A 33 -20.18 9.84 -7.21
CA ILE A 33 -19.65 9.08 -6.09
C ILE A 33 -18.70 9.98 -5.31
N SER A 34 -18.97 10.15 -4.01
CA SER A 34 -18.16 11.02 -3.17
C SER A 34 -18.29 10.63 -1.70
N LEU A 35 -17.20 10.69 -0.95
CA LEU A 35 -17.26 10.58 0.51
C LEU A 35 -18.05 11.77 1.10
N PRO A 36 -18.96 11.56 2.06
CA PRO A 36 -19.66 12.62 2.78
C PRO A 36 -18.74 13.73 3.32
N GLU A 37 -17.61 13.32 3.85
CA GLU A 37 -16.60 14.19 4.46
C GLU A 37 -15.70 14.93 3.45
N SER A 38 -15.73 14.58 2.16
CA SER A 38 -14.89 15.20 1.13
C SER A 38 -15.48 16.50 0.59
N VAL A 39 -15.63 17.49 1.49
CA VAL A 39 -16.28 18.78 1.20
C VAL A 39 -15.68 19.48 -0.03
N GLU A 40 -14.35 19.59 -0.12
CA GLU A 40 -13.67 20.26 -1.24
C GLU A 40 -13.96 19.58 -2.60
N ARG A 41 -13.98 18.24 -2.64
CA ARG A 41 -14.26 17.47 -3.87
C ARG A 41 -15.74 17.58 -4.26
N ARG A 42 -16.67 17.53 -3.29
CA ARG A 42 -18.10 17.78 -3.52
C ARG A 42 -18.37 19.19 -4.03
N ASP A 43 -17.70 20.20 -3.50
CA ASP A 43 -17.88 21.59 -3.93
C ASP A 43 -17.24 21.85 -5.29
N HIS A 44 -16.13 21.20 -5.60
CA HIS A 44 -15.56 21.20 -6.94
C HIS A 44 -16.54 20.65 -7.97
N ILE A 45 -17.04 19.43 -7.78
CA ILE A 45 -17.91 18.81 -8.79
C ILE A 45 -19.23 19.58 -8.96
N ARG A 46 -19.77 20.16 -7.87
CA ARG A 46 -20.94 21.06 -7.94
C ARG A 46 -20.67 22.28 -8.81
N ARG A 47 -19.56 22.98 -8.58
CA ARG A 47 -19.18 24.18 -9.36
C ARG A 47 -18.94 23.82 -10.82
N HIS A 48 -18.16 22.77 -11.07
CA HIS A 48 -17.88 22.31 -12.42
C HIS A 48 -19.16 21.93 -13.17
N PHE A 49 -20.10 21.24 -12.50
CA PHE A 49 -21.38 20.87 -13.10
C PHE A 49 -22.28 22.08 -13.37
N ASP A 50 -22.31 23.07 -12.46
CA ASP A 50 -23.03 24.33 -12.69
C ASP A 50 -22.46 25.10 -13.89
N GLU A 51 -21.12 25.19 -13.99
CA GLU A 51 -20.41 25.87 -15.07
C GLU A 51 -20.75 25.29 -16.46
N ILE A 52 -20.86 23.96 -16.57
CA ILE A 52 -21.24 23.28 -17.83
C ILE A 52 -22.76 23.14 -18.00
N GLY A 53 -23.56 23.52 -17.01
CA GLY A 53 -25.02 23.44 -17.04
C GLY A 53 -25.60 22.03 -16.78
N LEU A 54 -24.87 21.14 -16.12
CA LEU A 54 -25.35 19.84 -15.64
C LEU A 54 -26.03 20.03 -14.27
N THR A 55 -27.34 19.95 -14.22
CA THR A 55 -28.13 20.25 -13.00
C THR A 55 -28.80 19.03 -12.40
N ARG A 56 -28.97 17.95 -13.18
CA ARG A 56 -29.69 16.74 -12.76
C ARG A 56 -28.73 15.59 -12.51
N TYR A 57 -28.24 15.53 -11.28
CA TYR A 57 -27.39 14.46 -10.78
C TYR A 57 -27.71 14.20 -9.30
N GLN A 58 -27.23 13.08 -8.78
CA GLN A 58 -27.38 12.73 -7.37
C GLN A 58 -26.05 12.26 -6.80
N PHE A 59 -25.74 12.69 -5.58
CA PHE A 59 -24.63 12.13 -4.85
C PHE A 59 -24.96 10.72 -4.36
N VAL A 60 -23.96 9.85 -4.42
CA VAL A 60 -23.90 8.55 -3.77
C VAL A 60 -22.81 8.67 -2.72
N ASP A 61 -23.20 8.53 -1.46
CA ASP A 61 -22.27 8.58 -0.34
C ASP A 61 -21.36 7.34 -0.41
N ALA A 62 -20.06 7.58 -0.63
CA ALA A 62 -19.08 6.52 -0.66
C ALA A 62 -18.77 6.00 0.74
N LEU A 63 -18.36 4.74 0.83
CA LEU A 63 -17.90 4.13 2.07
C LEU A 63 -16.49 4.65 2.42
N SER A 64 -16.31 4.99 3.69
CA SER A 64 -14.99 5.36 4.22
C SER A 64 -14.13 4.12 4.42
N SER A 65 -12.81 4.26 4.31
CA SER A 65 -11.84 3.19 4.59
C SER A 65 -11.88 2.63 6.03
N ARG A 66 -12.59 3.32 6.93
CA ARG A 66 -12.79 2.96 8.34
C ARG A 66 -14.19 2.42 8.64
N SER A 67 -15.03 2.23 7.62
CA SER A 67 -16.40 1.77 7.82
C SER A 67 -16.44 0.31 8.32
N ALA A 68 -17.55 -0.06 8.96
CA ALA A 68 -17.73 -1.43 9.47
C ALA A 68 -17.72 -2.45 8.31
N GLU A 69 -18.30 -2.10 7.17
CA GLU A 69 -18.39 -2.93 5.98
C GLU A 69 -17.00 -3.29 5.43
N VAL A 70 -16.06 -2.34 5.44
CA VAL A 70 -14.67 -2.60 5.01
C VAL A 70 -13.99 -3.56 5.97
N LYS A 71 -14.14 -3.34 7.28
CA LYS A 71 -13.60 -4.23 8.31
C LYS A 71 -14.17 -5.63 8.17
N ASP A 72 -15.49 -5.76 8.07
CA ASP A 72 -16.20 -7.02 7.92
C ASP A 72 -15.76 -7.77 6.66
N ALA A 73 -15.54 -7.06 5.54
CA ALA A 73 -15.05 -7.66 4.30
C ALA A 73 -13.66 -8.29 4.47
N PHE A 74 -12.77 -7.65 5.25
CA PHE A 74 -11.50 -8.26 5.61
C PHE A 74 -11.72 -9.48 6.51
N GLU A 75 -12.48 -9.35 7.60
CA GLU A 75 -12.70 -10.41 8.60
C GLU A 75 -13.37 -11.66 8.01
N GLN A 76 -14.30 -11.49 7.08
CA GLN A 76 -15.01 -12.56 6.38
C GLN A 76 -14.23 -13.17 5.21
N ASN A 77 -12.96 -12.77 5.01
CA ASN A 77 -12.11 -13.23 3.90
C ASN A 77 -12.67 -12.95 2.49
N ILE A 78 -13.53 -11.93 2.36
CA ILE A 78 -14.04 -11.42 1.07
C ILE A 78 -12.96 -10.60 0.34
N VAL A 79 -11.93 -10.13 1.05
CA VAL A 79 -10.79 -9.43 0.45
C VAL A 79 -9.62 -10.39 0.24
N ALA A 80 -8.98 -10.34 -0.92
CA ALA A 80 -7.72 -11.06 -1.13
C ALA A 80 -6.63 -10.42 -0.27
N ARG A 81 -5.99 -11.26 0.56
CA ARG A 81 -4.88 -10.86 1.41
C ARG A 81 -3.58 -11.32 0.80
N TYR A 82 -2.53 -10.58 1.09
CA TYR A 82 -1.17 -11.01 0.78
C TYR A 82 -0.65 -11.89 1.93
N PRO A 83 0.19 -12.89 1.63
CA PRO A 83 0.63 -13.34 0.30
C PRO A 83 -0.41 -14.25 -0.38
N VAL A 84 -0.50 -14.30 -1.72
CA VAL A 84 0.37 -13.69 -2.76
C VAL A 84 -0.11 -12.32 -3.26
N CYS A 85 0.67 -11.66 -4.12
CA CYS A 85 0.26 -10.43 -4.81
C CYS A 85 -1.09 -10.60 -5.52
N PHE A 86 -2.06 -9.72 -5.26
CA PHE A 86 -3.38 -9.83 -5.88
C PHE A 86 -3.36 -9.65 -7.42
N ARG A 87 -2.35 -8.94 -7.95
CA ARG A 87 -2.19 -8.68 -9.40
C ARG A 87 -1.48 -9.81 -10.15
N CYS A 88 -0.26 -10.13 -9.74
CA CYS A 88 0.57 -11.10 -10.47
C CYS A 88 0.51 -12.52 -9.89
N LYS A 89 -0.17 -12.70 -8.76
CA LYS A 89 -0.32 -13.97 -8.04
C LYS A 89 1.02 -14.63 -7.64
N LYS A 90 2.09 -13.82 -7.51
CA LYS A 90 3.42 -14.23 -7.02
C LYS A 90 3.69 -13.67 -5.63
N PHE A 91 4.54 -14.35 -4.85
CA PHE A 91 5.08 -13.81 -3.60
C PHE A 91 5.93 -12.56 -3.86
N ARG A 92 6.81 -12.61 -4.88
CA ARG A 92 7.65 -11.48 -5.29
C ARG A 92 7.26 -10.98 -6.67
N CYS A 93 6.91 -9.69 -6.77
CA CYS A 93 6.41 -9.11 -8.02
C CYS A 93 7.50 -8.81 -9.04
N GLY A 94 8.77 -8.76 -8.63
CA GLY A 94 9.92 -8.33 -9.46
C GLY A 94 9.96 -6.83 -9.77
N LYS A 95 8.98 -6.06 -9.27
CA LYS A 95 8.91 -4.59 -9.38
C LYS A 95 8.35 -4.01 -8.08
N ASP A 96 9.11 -3.14 -7.44
CA ASP A 96 8.73 -2.48 -6.18
C ASP A 96 7.58 -1.47 -6.35
N THR A 97 7.26 -1.11 -7.59
CA THR A 97 6.13 -0.24 -7.92
C THR A 97 4.81 -0.99 -8.03
N CYS A 98 4.81 -2.33 -7.94
CA CYS A 98 3.60 -3.13 -7.99
C CYS A 98 2.74 -2.87 -6.76
N ASN A 99 1.51 -2.38 -6.97
CA ASN A 99 0.51 -2.39 -5.91
C ASN A 99 0.06 -3.84 -5.65
N ASN A 100 0.66 -4.50 -4.67
CA ASN A 100 0.54 -5.96 -4.49
C ASN A 100 -0.37 -6.38 -3.33
N VAL A 101 -0.91 -5.42 -2.59
CA VAL A 101 -1.86 -5.60 -1.50
C VAL A 101 -3.08 -4.71 -1.73
N LEU A 102 -4.26 -5.22 -1.41
CA LEU A 102 -5.48 -4.41 -1.37
C LEU A 102 -5.53 -3.65 -0.05
N ILE A 103 -5.50 -2.33 -0.13
CA ILE A 103 -5.59 -1.45 1.05
C ILE A 103 -7.04 -1.08 1.37
N PRO A 104 -7.36 -0.72 2.63
CA PRO A 104 -8.73 -0.39 3.02
C PRO A 104 -9.45 0.65 2.13
N PRO A 105 -8.82 1.74 1.67
CA PRO A 105 -9.45 2.65 0.70
C PRO A 105 -9.87 2.01 -0.62
N GLN A 106 -9.11 1.03 -1.14
CA GLN A 106 -9.46 0.32 -2.38
C GLN A 106 -10.67 -0.59 -2.17
N VAL A 107 -10.72 -1.27 -1.02
CA VAL A 107 -11.85 -2.10 -0.63
C VAL A 107 -13.10 -1.24 -0.45
N ALA A 108 -12.97 -0.08 0.20
CA ALA A 108 -14.08 0.87 0.40
C ALA A 108 -14.63 1.38 -0.94
N ASN A 109 -13.76 1.75 -1.88
CA ASN A 109 -14.17 2.13 -3.24
C ASN A 109 -14.89 0.97 -3.94
N PHE A 110 -14.37 -0.26 -3.86
CA PHE A 110 -15.03 -1.44 -4.45
C PHE A 110 -16.43 -1.67 -3.86
N LEU A 111 -16.56 -1.66 -2.54
CA LEU A 111 -17.84 -1.87 -1.86
C LEU A 111 -18.85 -0.75 -2.19
N THR A 112 -18.39 0.50 -2.30
CA THR A 112 -19.21 1.63 -2.76
C THR A 112 -19.80 1.36 -4.15
N TYR A 113 -18.96 0.92 -5.09
CA TYR A 113 -19.45 0.58 -6.43
C TYR A 113 -20.41 -0.60 -6.40
N ARG A 114 -20.15 -1.62 -5.57
CA ARG A 114 -21.04 -2.78 -5.43
C ARG A 114 -22.44 -2.38 -4.96
N GLU A 115 -22.55 -1.50 -3.96
CA GLU A 115 -23.84 -0.94 -3.52
C GLU A 115 -24.53 -0.16 -4.63
N LEU A 116 -23.77 0.62 -5.40
CA LEU A 116 -24.30 1.36 -6.53
C LEU A 116 -24.78 0.43 -7.66
N TRP A 117 -24.10 -0.69 -7.93
CA TRP A 117 -24.56 -1.68 -8.91
C TRP A 117 -25.89 -2.29 -8.47
N GLN A 118 -26.07 -2.61 -7.19
CA GLN A 118 -27.35 -3.09 -6.66
C GLN A 118 -28.46 -2.08 -6.91
N ARG A 119 -28.20 -0.80 -6.64
CA ARG A 119 -29.16 0.28 -6.90
C ARG A 119 -29.49 0.44 -8.40
N ILE A 120 -28.50 0.30 -9.28
CA ILE A 120 -28.70 0.44 -10.72
C ILE A 120 -29.50 -0.76 -11.28
N ALA A 121 -29.20 -1.97 -10.81
CA ALA A 121 -29.85 -3.20 -11.26
C ALA A 121 -31.35 -3.28 -10.88
N GLN A 122 -31.79 -2.59 -9.82
CA GLN A 122 -33.18 -2.61 -9.33
C GLN A 122 -34.22 -2.06 -10.32
N HIS A 123 -33.81 -1.18 -11.24
CA HIS A 123 -34.73 -0.52 -12.17
C HIS A 123 -34.11 -0.45 -13.57
N PRO A 124 -34.87 -0.66 -14.66
CA PRO A 124 -34.38 -0.44 -16.01
C PRO A 124 -33.94 1.02 -16.22
N GLN A 125 -32.64 1.23 -16.40
CA GLN A 125 -32.03 2.54 -16.62
C GLN A 125 -30.67 2.42 -17.33
N ARG A 126 -30.24 3.54 -17.89
CA ARG A 126 -28.88 3.84 -18.35
C ARG A 126 -28.29 4.83 -17.37
N ALA A 127 -27.30 4.40 -16.61
CA ALA A 127 -26.69 5.19 -15.55
C ALA A 127 -25.33 5.72 -16.00
N LEU A 128 -25.09 7.02 -15.85
CA LEU A 128 -23.76 7.62 -15.88
C LEU A 128 -23.22 7.69 -14.45
N LEU A 129 -22.00 7.20 -14.23
CA LEU A 129 -21.29 7.21 -12.96
C LEU A 129 -20.08 8.12 -13.10
N VAL A 130 -19.90 9.00 -12.12
CA VAL A 130 -18.87 10.03 -12.11
C VAL A 130 -18.25 10.11 -10.73
N GLU A 131 -16.92 10.15 -10.62
CA GLU A 131 -16.22 10.45 -9.36
C GLU A 131 -16.15 11.97 -9.12
N ASP A 132 -15.91 12.39 -7.88
CA ASP A 132 -15.99 13.79 -7.45
C ASP A 132 -14.74 14.64 -7.75
N ASP A 133 -13.68 14.06 -8.31
CA ASP A 133 -12.47 14.77 -8.74
C ASP A 133 -12.30 14.82 -10.25
N VAL A 134 -13.39 14.73 -11.02
CA VAL A 134 -13.31 14.86 -12.48
C VAL A 134 -13.49 16.28 -12.97
N VAL A 135 -13.04 16.49 -14.20
CA VAL A 135 -13.44 17.61 -15.07
C VAL A 135 -13.95 17.03 -16.37
N PHE A 136 -15.08 17.56 -16.87
CA PHE A 136 -15.55 17.28 -18.22
C PHE A 136 -14.82 18.19 -19.20
N GLU A 137 -14.34 17.59 -20.29
CA GLU A 137 -13.57 18.29 -21.31
C GLU A 137 -14.45 19.27 -22.10
N PRO A 138 -13.90 20.37 -22.66
CA PRO A 138 -14.69 21.36 -23.39
C PRO A 138 -15.50 20.80 -24.57
N TYR A 139 -15.04 19.69 -25.17
CA TYR A 139 -15.70 19.01 -26.29
C TYR A 139 -16.61 17.84 -25.86
N ALA A 140 -16.83 17.66 -24.55
CA ALA A 140 -17.63 16.57 -24.01
C ALA A 140 -19.06 16.55 -24.60
N GLU A 141 -19.68 17.72 -24.75
CA GLU A 141 -21.02 17.84 -25.34
C GLU A 141 -21.08 17.26 -26.76
N ASP A 142 -20.14 17.64 -27.61
CA ASP A 142 -20.08 17.19 -29.02
C ASP A 142 -19.85 15.68 -29.11
N THR A 143 -19.04 15.14 -28.21
CA THR A 143 -18.78 13.70 -28.12
C THR A 143 -20.03 12.94 -27.71
N LEU A 144 -20.75 13.42 -26.69
CA LEU A 144 -22.02 12.83 -26.24
C LEU A 144 -23.08 12.87 -27.35
N ARG A 145 -23.16 13.97 -28.11
CA ARG A 145 -24.11 14.09 -29.24
C ARG A 145 -23.81 13.09 -30.35
N GLN A 146 -22.53 12.86 -30.66
CA GLN A 146 -22.13 11.86 -31.65
C GLN A 146 -22.39 10.44 -31.15
N LEU A 147 -22.11 10.16 -29.89
CA LEU A 147 -22.46 8.89 -29.24
C LEU A 147 -23.96 8.60 -29.32
N PHE A 148 -24.81 9.60 -29.07
CA PHE A 148 -26.25 9.46 -29.21
C PHE A 148 -26.67 9.12 -30.65
N GLN A 149 -26.04 9.74 -31.65
CA GLN A 149 -26.32 9.41 -33.07
C GLN A 149 -25.94 7.97 -33.43
N GLU A 150 -24.83 7.44 -32.89
CA GLU A 150 -24.45 6.04 -33.08
C GLU A 150 -25.46 5.08 -32.43
N ILE A 151 -26.05 5.46 -31.29
CA ILE A 151 -27.09 4.68 -30.62
C ILE A 151 -28.41 4.73 -31.40
N GLU A 152 -28.88 5.91 -31.77
CA GLU A 152 -30.12 6.09 -32.54
C GLU A 152 -30.07 5.42 -33.92
N SER A 153 -28.89 5.39 -34.55
CA SER A 153 -28.70 4.70 -35.83
C SER A 153 -28.57 3.17 -35.69
N GLY A 154 -28.58 2.64 -34.46
CA GLY A 154 -28.48 1.21 -34.17
C GLY A 154 -27.07 0.63 -34.32
N LYS A 155 -26.04 1.47 -34.51
CA LYS A 155 -24.64 1.02 -34.60
C LYS A 155 -24.08 0.63 -33.23
N LEU A 156 -24.56 1.26 -32.18
CA LEU A 156 -24.26 0.90 -30.79
C LEU A 156 -25.55 0.69 -30.02
N GLU A 157 -25.76 -0.52 -29.54
CA GLU A 157 -26.90 -0.79 -28.68
C GLU A 157 -26.56 -0.41 -27.23
N PHE A 158 -27.36 0.46 -26.62
CA PHE A 158 -27.22 0.89 -25.22
C PHE A 158 -28.60 1.04 -24.56
N VAL A 159 -29.26 -0.11 -24.33
CA VAL A 159 -30.62 -0.20 -23.75
C VAL A 159 -30.58 -0.92 -22.40
N PRO A 160 -31.45 -0.58 -21.44
CA PRO A 160 -31.35 -1.07 -20.05
C PRO A 160 -31.28 -2.59 -19.85
N ASP A 161 -31.94 -3.37 -20.70
CA ASP A 161 -32.08 -4.82 -20.60
C ASP A 161 -30.94 -5.61 -21.25
N LYS A 162 -29.97 -4.92 -21.88
CA LYS A 162 -28.81 -5.56 -22.50
C LYS A 162 -27.50 -5.14 -21.83
N PRO A 163 -26.63 -6.08 -21.42
CA PRO A 163 -25.39 -5.75 -20.74
C PRO A 163 -24.46 -4.89 -21.61
N ARG A 164 -24.36 -3.62 -21.22
CA ARG A 164 -23.46 -2.64 -21.84
C ARG A 164 -22.77 -1.73 -20.83
N LEU A 165 -21.49 -1.49 -21.11
CA LEU A 165 -20.58 -0.57 -20.43
C LEU A 165 -19.97 0.40 -21.44
N LEU A 166 -20.00 1.70 -21.13
CA LEU A 166 -19.32 2.74 -21.87
C LEU A 166 -18.19 3.31 -21.01
N ARG A 167 -16.96 3.30 -21.53
CA ARG A 167 -15.78 3.89 -20.89
C ARG A 167 -15.61 5.31 -21.42
N LEU A 168 -15.76 6.30 -20.54
CA LEU A 168 -16.00 7.70 -20.94
C LEU A 168 -14.93 8.67 -20.43
N GLY A 169 -14.19 8.35 -19.37
CA GLY A 169 -13.10 9.19 -18.88
C GLY A 169 -12.03 8.41 -18.13
N TRP A 170 -10.81 8.91 -18.11
CA TRP A 170 -9.64 8.30 -17.43
C TRP A 170 -8.55 9.36 -17.21
N ALA A 171 -7.37 8.96 -16.73
CA ALA A 171 -6.23 9.87 -16.58
C ALA A 171 -5.93 10.65 -17.87
N GLN A 172 -5.70 11.96 -17.71
CA GLN A 172 -5.42 12.87 -18.82
C GLN A 172 -4.21 12.39 -19.61
N CYS A 173 -4.34 12.35 -20.92
CA CYS A 173 -3.31 11.89 -21.84
C CYS A 173 -3.59 12.40 -23.26
N LYS A 174 -2.73 12.04 -24.22
CA LYS A 174 -2.86 12.45 -25.64
C LYS A 174 -4.23 12.14 -26.28
N GLU A 175 -4.96 11.17 -25.75
CA GLU A 175 -6.29 10.79 -26.24
C GLU A 175 -7.33 11.88 -25.97
N HIS A 176 -7.10 12.72 -24.96
CA HIS A 176 -7.93 13.90 -24.64
C HIS A 176 -7.69 15.07 -25.60
N HIS A 177 -6.74 14.93 -26.54
CA HIS A 177 -6.48 15.91 -27.60
C HIS A 177 -6.86 15.37 -28.98
N ALA A 178 -7.41 14.15 -29.05
CA ALA A 178 -7.88 13.59 -30.31
C ALA A 178 -9.12 14.36 -30.80
N SER A 179 -9.12 14.72 -32.09
CA SER A 179 -10.19 15.53 -32.70
C SER A 179 -11.31 14.72 -33.34
N SER A 180 -11.13 13.40 -33.51
CA SER A 180 -12.12 12.54 -34.19
C SER A 180 -12.85 11.64 -33.22
N PHE A 181 -14.18 11.68 -33.31
CA PHE A 181 -15.04 10.76 -32.61
C PHE A 181 -14.88 9.35 -33.15
N ARG A 182 -14.77 8.36 -32.26
CA ARG A 182 -14.80 6.94 -32.63
C ARG A 182 -15.18 6.06 -31.45
N LEU A 183 -15.68 4.88 -31.77
CA LEU A 183 -15.94 3.79 -30.83
C LEU A 183 -14.88 2.69 -31.02
N ASP A 184 -14.42 2.11 -29.92
CA ASP A 184 -13.43 1.03 -29.92
C ASP A 184 -13.72 0.04 -28.78
N THR A 185 -13.04 -1.10 -28.76
CA THR A 185 -13.11 -2.12 -27.71
C THR A 185 -11.92 -2.06 -26.74
N VAL A 186 -10.89 -1.26 -27.05
CA VAL A 186 -9.67 -1.13 -26.23
C VAL A 186 -9.99 -0.84 -24.77
N ALA A 187 -9.43 -1.63 -23.85
CA ALA A 187 -9.69 -1.45 -22.43
C ALA A 187 -9.09 -0.12 -21.92
N ARG A 188 -9.94 0.66 -21.23
CA ARG A 188 -9.58 1.84 -20.45
C ARG A 188 -10.21 1.72 -19.08
N MET A 189 -9.40 1.93 -18.04
CA MET A 189 -9.86 1.93 -16.66
C MET A 189 -10.57 3.26 -16.43
N SER A 190 -11.90 3.24 -16.50
CA SER A 190 -12.72 4.45 -16.55
C SER A 190 -13.51 4.69 -15.27
N ASN A 191 -12.90 4.39 -14.13
CA ASN A 191 -13.49 4.68 -12.82
C ASN A 191 -13.96 6.15 -12.71
N PRO A 192 -13.18 7.15 -13.16
CA PRO A 192 -13.57 8.55 -13.02
C PRO A 192 -14.90 8.88 -13.71
N CYS A 193 -15.15 8.30 -14.89
CA CYS A 193 -16.38 8.53 -15.63
C CYS A 193 -16.69 7.37 -16.58
N HIS A 194 -17.82 6.69 -16.34
CA HIS A 194 -18.31 5.62 -17.20
C HIS A 194 -19.82 5.50 -17.12
N ALA A 195 -20.44 4.83 -18.08
CA ALA A 195 -21.87 4.57 -18.05
C ALA A 195 -22.18 3.09 -18.19
N MET A 196 -23.27 2.64 -17.60
CA MET A 196 -23.72 1.25 -17.69
C MET A 196 -25.23 1.12 -17.73
N THR A 197 -25.69 0.06 -18.34
CA THR A 197 -27.09 -0.39 -18.30
C THR A 197 -27.38 -1.18 -17.02
N SER A 198 -28.64 -1.26 -16.60
CA SER A 198 -29.07 -2.13 -15.48
C SER A 198 -28.66 -3.59 -15.66
N ALA A 199 -28.78 -4.14 -16.87
CA ALA A 199 -28.35 -5.50 -17.17
C ALA A 199 -26.84 -5.70 -16.98
N PHE A 200 -26.02 -4.69 -17.24
CA PHE A 200 -24.58 -4.76 -16.95
C PHE A 200 -24.28 -4.67 -15.46
N ALA A 201 -25.01 -3.84 -14.71
CA ALA A 201 -24.90 -3.80 -13.26
C ALA A 201 -25.25 -5.16 -12.64
N GLN A 202 -26.29 -5.83 -13.13
CA GLN A 202 -26.62 -7.20 -12.72
C GLN A 202 -25.49 -8.18 -13.06
N VAL A 203 -24.90 -8.07 -14.25
CA VAL A 203 -23.73 -8.87 -14.64
C VAL A 203 -22.54 -8.69 -13.69
N LEU A 204 -22.26 -7.47 -13.21
CA LEU A 204 -21.20 -7.22 -12.22
C LEU A 204 -21.50 -7.94 -10.89
N LEU A 205 -22.76 -7.93 -10.44
CA LEU A 205 -23.19 -8.61 -9.21
C LEU A 205 -23.13 -10.12 -9.35
N ASP A 206 -23.59 -10.67 -10.48
CA ASP A 206 -23.63 -12.12 -10.73
C ASP A 206 -22.23 -12.73 -10.84
N ARG A 207 -21.25 -11.94 -11.34
CA ARG A 207 -19.85 -12.38 -11.54
C ARG A 207 -18.95 -12.03 -10.36
N PHE A 208 -19.46 -11.35 -9.34
CA PHE A 208 -18.69 -10.99 -8.15
C PHE A 208 -18.62 -12.17 -7.16
N GLU A 209 -17.41 -12.68 -6.95
CA GLU A 209 -17.14 -13.70 -5.92
C GLU A 209 -16.36 -13.12 -4.74
N LYS A 210 -15.33 -12.32 -5.03
CA LYS A 210 -14.36 -11.83 -4.05
C LYS A 210 -13.75 -10.50 -4.53
N ILE A 211 -13.28 -9.67 -3.59
CA ILE A 211 -12.46 -8.49 -3.90
C ILE A 211 -11.00 -8.96 -4.00
N ASP A 212 -10.60 -9.43 -5.18
CA ASP A 212 -9.24 -9.88 -5.47
C ASP A 212 -8.50 -9.00 -6.51
N THR A 213 -9.12 -7.90 -6.88
CA THR A 213 -8.59 -6.84 -7.74
C THR A 213 -9.21 -5.48 -7.34
N THR A 214 -8.78 -4.40 -7.99
CA THR A 214 -9.37 -3.07 -7.78
C THR A 214 -10.66 -2.91 -8.60
N SER A 215 -11.57 -2.05 -8.15
CA SER A 215 -12.90 -1.83 -8.77
C SER A 215 -12.80 -1.49 -10.26
N ASP A 216 -11.86 -0.61 -10.63
CA ASP A 216 -11.59 -0.22 -12.00
C ASP A 216 -11.24 -1.43 -12.91
N VAL A 217 -10.34 -2.29 -12.45
CA VAL A 217 -9.95 -3.51 -13.17
C VAL A 217 -11.12 -4.49 -13.23
N PHE A 218 -11.87 -4.68 -12.14
CA PHE A 218 -13.03 -5.55 -12.14
C PHE A 218 -14.11 -5.08 -13.13
N ILE A 219 -14.50 -3.80 -13.07
CA ILE A 219 -15.57 -3.23 -13.89
C ILE A 219 -15.17 -3.20 -15.37
N HIS A 220 -13.96 -2.74 -15.66
CA HIS A 220 -13.56 -2.41 -17.03
C HIS A 220 -12.68 -3.45 -17.69
N GLY A 221 -11.93 -4.24 -16.93
CA GLY A 221 -10.99 -5.24 -17.46
C GLY A 221 -11.57 -6.64 -17.44
N ASP A 222 -11.89 -7.13 -16.24
CA ASP A 222 -12.11 -8.55 -15.98
C ASP A 222 -13.56 -8.99 -16.24
N THR A 223 -14.53 -8.14 -15.90
CA THR A 223 -15.95 -8.50 -16.01
C THR A 223 -16.49 -8.49 -17.44
N PRO A 224 -16.27 -7.46 -18.28
CA PRO A 224 -16.94 -7.38 -19.58
C PRO A 224 -16.54 -8.51 -20.53
N LYS A 225 -17.52 -9.16 -21.16
CA LYS A 225 -17.30 -10.05 -22.31
C LYS A 225 -17.18 -9.26 -23.60
N ASN A 226 -16.72 -9.95 -24.67
CA ASN A 226 -16.66 -9.37 -26.01
C ASN A 226 -18.00 -8.75 -26.41
N GLY A 227 -17.96 -7.45 -26.77
CA GLY A 227 -19.14 -6.67 -27.15
C GLY A 227 -19.93 -6.06 -25.99
N GLU A 228 -19.69 -6.43 -24.72
CA GLU A 228 -20.36 -5.81 -23.56
C GLU A 228 -19.76 -4.43 -23.20
N ALA A 229 -18.52 -4.13 -23.60
CA ALA A 229 -17.87 -2.84 -23.31
C ALA A 229 -17.43 -2.11 -24.58
N THR A 230 -17.66 -0.80 -24.59
CA THR A 230 -17.24 0.13 -25.65
C THR A 230 -16.49 1.31 -25.05
N THR A 231 -15.39 1.70 -25.68
CA THR A 231 -14.60 2.88 -25.31
C THR A 231 -14.89 4.00 -26.28
N VAL A 232 -15.23 5.16 -25.74
CA VAL A 232 -15.56 6.36 -26.51
C VAL A 232 -14.34 7.27 -26.60
N PHE A 233 -14.02 7.70 -27.81
CA PHE A 233 -12.95 8.67 -28.06
C PHE A 233 -13.52 9.92 -28.75
N PRO A 234 -12.99 11.12 -28.44
CA PRO A 234 -12.15 11.38 -27.27
C PRO A 234 -12.92 11.12 -25.95
N PRO A 235 -12.24 10.83 -24.83
CA PRO A 235 -12.91 10.74 -23.52
C PRO A 235 -13.56 12.08 -23.16
N ILE A 236 -14.74 12.04 -22.54
CA ILE A 236 -15.48 13.25 -22.16
C ILE A 236 -15.00 13.85 -20.84
N ALA A 237 -14.19 13.13 -20.06
CA ALA A 237 -13.76 13.56 -18.75
C ALA A 237 -12.36 13.05 -18.40
N ALA A 238 -11.68 13.82 -17.55
CA ALA A 238 -10.37 13.49 -16.96
C ALA A 238 -10.42 13.58 -15.44
N GLU A 239 -9.68 12.71 -14.74
CA GLU A 239 -9.50 12.81 -13.28
C GLU A 239 -8.42 13.82 -12.91
N LEU A 240 -8.63 14.58 -11.83
CA LEU A 240 -7.73 15.65 -11.39
C LEU A 240 -6.67 15.15 -10.39
N SER A 241 -6.99 14.17 -9.55
CA SER A 241 -6.08 13.72 -8.50
C SER A 241 -4.86 12.96 -9.04
N TRP A 242 -5.04 12.17 -10.10
CA TRP A 242 -3.93 11.50 -10.79
C TRP A 242 -3.25 12.39 -11.84
N SER A 243 -4.02 13.12 -12.63
CA SER A 243 -3.49 13.75 -13.85
C SER A 243 -2.74 15.05 -13.60
N THR A 244 -3.26 15.89 -12.70
CA THR A 244 -2.73 17.24 -12.47
C THR A 244 -2.30 17.48 -11.03
N GLY A 245 -2.74 16.63 -10.08
CA GLY A 245 -2.56 16.85 -8.66
C GLY A 245 -3.41 18.01 -8.12
N ALA A 246 -4.34 18.54 -8.92
CA ALA A 246 -5.21 19.64 -8.50
C ALA A 246 -6.15 19.23 -7.35
N MET A 247 -6.42 17.93 -7.22
CA MET A 247 -7.13 17.32 -6.10
C MET A 247 -6.26 16.34 -5.34
N ASP A 248 -6.52 16.18 -4.04
CA ASP A 248 -5.90 15.12 -3.26
C ASP A 248 -6.47 13.75 -3.63
N SER A 249 -5.60 12.74 -3.70
CA SER A 249 -5.99 11.36 -3.97
C SER A 249 -6.30 10.64 -2.66
N LEU A 250 -7.53 10.15 -2.55
CA LEU A 250 -8.05 9.52 -1.33
C LEU A 250 -7.66 8.04 -1.19
N ILE A 251 -7.13 7.42 -2.25
CA ILE A 251 -6.69 6.01 -2.24
C ILE A 251 -5.17 5.91 -2.09
N HIS A 252 -4.43 6.65 -2.91
CA HIS A 252 -2.98 6.64 -2.93
C HIS A 252 -2.45 8.07 -3.01
N PRO A 253 -1.81 8.64 -1.97
CA PRO A 253 -1.18 9.94 -2.09
C PRO A 253 -0.17 9.94 -3.25
N LYS A 254 -0.06 11.07 -3.94
CA LYS A 254 0.73 11.21 -5.17
C LYS A 254 1.74 12.34 -5.07
N GLU A 255 2.92 12.14 -5.65
CA GLU A 255 3.96 13.18 -5.74
C GLU A 255 3.51 14.37 -6.59
N ILE A 256 2.67 14.13 -7.61
CA ILE A 256 2.12 15.21 -8.45
C ILE A 256 1.28 16.21 -7.66
N ARG A 257 0.62 15.77 -6.57
CA ARG A 257 -0.09 16.68 -5.64
C ARG A 257 0.90 17.60 -4.94
N SER A 258 2.03 17.09 -4.47
CA SER A 258 3.06 17.92 -3.84
C SER A 258 3.64 18.94 -4.83
N ALA A 259 3.87 18.54 -6.08
CA ALA A 259 4.33 19.46 -7.14
C ALA A 259 3.29 20.58 -7.37
N PHE A 260 2.02 20.22 -7.57
CA PHE A 260 0.92 21.17 -7.73
C PHE A 260 0.82 22.17 -6.56
N LEU A 261 0.94 21.69 -5.32
CA LEU A 261 0.86 22.54 -4.13
C LEU A 261 2.01 23.54 -4.07
N ARG A 262 3.24 23.12 -4.38
CA ARG A 262 4.42 24.01 -4.43
C ARG A 262 4.29 25.09 -5.50
N GLU A 263 3.84 24.72 -6.70
CA GLU A 263 3.58 25.68 -7.79
C GLU A 263 2.56 26.75 -7.41
N ARG A 264 1.69 26.46 -6.44
CA ARG A 264 0.68 27.38 -5.89
C ARG A 264 1.11 28.06 -4.58
N GLY A 265 2.37 27.91 -4.15
CA GLY A 265 2.90 28.49 -2.92
C GLY A 265 2.34 27.88 -1.63
N ARG A 266 1.85 26.63 -1.68
CA ARG A 266 1.29 25.88 -0.54
C ARG A 266 2.30 24.87 0.02
N ASP A 267 3.50 25.34 0.37
CA ASP A 267 4.64 24.48 0.74
C ASP A 267 4.39 23.59 1.96
N ALA A 268 3.69 24.12 2.99
CA ALA A 268 3.37 23.35 4.20
C ALA A 268 2.55 22.09 3.87
N GLU A 269 1.53 22.24 3.01
CA GLU A 269 0.67 21.14 2.59
C GLU A 269 1.41 20.17 1.66
N ALA A 270 2.33 20.66 0.84
CA ALA A 270 3.18 19.81 0.01
C ALA A 270 4.08 18.92 0.88
N VAL A 271 4.67 19.48 1.94
CA VAL A 271 5.48 18.73 2.92
C VAL A 271 4.64 17.67 3.63
N ASP A 272 3.40 17.98 4.00
CA ASP A 272 2.52 17.00 4.64
C ASP A 272 2.07 15.90 3.66
N ASN A 273 1.83 16.23 2.39
CA ASN A 273 1.58 15.23 1.36
C ASN A 273 2.81 14.35 1.09
N ASP A 274 4.02 14.91 1.08
CA ASP A 274 5.25 14.12 0.94
C ASP A 274 5.42 13.11 2.07
N LYS A 275 5.13 13.50 3.32
CA LYS A 275 5.10 12.57 4.45
C LYS A 275 4.07 11.46 4.22
N ARG A 276 2.88 11.79 3.70
CA ARG A 276 1.85 10.79 3.36
C ARG A 276 2.35 9.84 2.27
N VAL A 277 2.96 10.34 1.19
CA VAL A 277 3.53 9.53 0.11
C VAL A 277 4.60 8.59 0.66
N LEU A 278 5.51 9.10 1.48
CA LEU A 278 6.60 8.33 2.08
C LEU A 278 6.06 7.22 3.00
N ASN A 279 5.06 7.56 3.82
CA ASN A 279 4.49 6.64 4.79
C ASN A 279 3.53 5.62 4.17
N HIS A 280 3.04 5.88 2.95
CA HIS A 280 2.02 5.06 2.29
C HIS A 280 2.56 3.69 1.87
N ILE A 281 1.97 2.62 2.44
CA ILE A 281 2.28 1.24 2.07
C ILE A 281 1.32 0.79 0.99
N LYS A 282 1.84 0.59 -0.23
CA LYS A 282 1.15 -0.05 -1.36
C LYS A 282 1.83 -1.32 -1.84
N HIS A 283 2.99 -1.63 -1.27
CA HIS A 283 3.78 -2.80 -1.61
C HIS A 283 4.22 -3.47 -0.33
N MET A 284 4.01 -4.78 -0.24
CA MET A 284 4.57 -5.61 0.81
C MET A 284 5.70 -6.48 0.23
N HIS A 285 6.84 -6.45 0.90
CA HIS A 285 8.00 -7.27 0.55
C HIS A 285 7.86 -8.65 1.20
N HIS A 286 8.20 -9.71 0.47
CA HIS A 286 8.20 -11.07 0.99
C HIS A 286 9.60 -11.67 1.02
N TYR A 287 9.95 -12.25 2.17
CA TYR A 287 11.19 -12.99 2.37
C TYR A 287 10.90 -14.39 2.91
N PRO A 288 11.52 -15.44 2.36
CA PRO A 288 11.46 -16.77 2.97
C PRO A 288 11.99 -16.73 4.40
N LEU A 289 13.15 -16.11 4.60
CA LEU A 289 13.80 -15.97 5.89
C LEU A 289 13.98 -14.49 6.27
N VAL A 290 13.52 -14.12 7.46
CA VAL A 290 13.93 -12.87 8.14
C VAL A 290 14.68 -13.26 9.39
N ILE A 291 15.91 -12.76 9.53
CA ILE A 291 16.77 -13.02 10.68
C ILE A 291 16.94 -11.69 11.41
N LEU A 292 16.60 -11.67 12.69
CA LEU A 292 16.76 -10.50 13.55
C LEU A 292 17.83 -10.71 14.60
N GLY A 293 18.62 -9.67 14.85
CA GLY A 293 19.61 -9.64 15.92
C GLY A 293 19.65 -8.25 16.58
N HIS A 294 20.60 -8.06 17.50
CA HIS A 294 20.85 -6.78 18.15
C HIS A 294 21.40 -5.68 17.19
N PRO A 295 21.22 -4.40 17.53
CA PRO A 295 21.85 -3.32 16.78
C PRO A 295 23.38 -3.41 16.75
N GLY A 296 24.00 -3.05 15.63
CA GLY A 296 25.45 -3.02 15.47
C GLY A 296 26.13 -4.37 15.19
N GLY A 297 25.39 -5.48 15.23
CA GLY A 297 25.98 -6.81 15.09
C GLY A 297 26.72 -7.05 13.78
N MET A 298 27.95 -7.54 13.87
CA MET A 298 28.79 -7.80 12.70
C MET A 298 28.37 -9.07 11.94
N TYR A 299 27.85 -10.08 12.64
CA TYR A 299 27.21 -11.30 12.12
C TYR A 299 27.93 -12.06 10.99
N ALA A 300 29.25 -11.92 10.88
CA ALA A 300 30.03 -12.52 9.80
C ALA A 300 29.92 -14.06 9.79
N GLY A 301 30.05 -14.70 10.96
CA GLY A 301 29.96 -16.16 11.10
C GLY A 301 28.61 -16.74 10.66
N PRO A 302 27.48 -16.29 11.22
CA PRO A 302 26.16 -16.74 10.78
C PRO A 302 25.89 -16.49 9.28
N MET A 303 26.35 -15.36 8.73
CA MET A 303 26.23 -15.08 7.29
C MET A 303 27.05 -16.04 6.44
N GLU A 304 28.27 -16.37 6.87
CA GLU A 304 29.12 -17.34 6.21
C GLU A 304 28.50 -18.74 6.27
N LEU A 305 27.96 -19.16 7.41
CA LEU A 305 27.26 -20.44 7.54
C LEU A 305 26.06 -20.54 6.59
N MET A 306 25.23 -19.49 6.53
CA MET A 306 24.10 -19.42 5.59
C MET A 306 24.55 -19.47 4.13
N ALA A 307 25.65 -18.80 3.80
CA ALA A 307 26.21 -18.84 2.44
C ALA A 307 26.73 -20.24 2.06
N HIS A 308 27.36 -20.96 3.01
CA HIS A 308 27.74 -22.36 2.81
C HIS A 308 26.50 -23.26 2.64
N ALA A 309 25.38 -22.93 3.29
CA ALA A 309 24.09 -23.58 3.08
C ALA A 309 23.46 -23.27 1.71
N GLY A 310 24.15 -22.53 0.84
CA GLY A 310 23.64 -22.09 -0.46
C GLY A 310 22.67 -20.92 -0.39
N LEU A 311 22.45 -20.34 0.80
CA LEU A 311 21.48 -19.25 1.00
C LEU A 311 22.10 -17.89 0.73
N GLN A 312 21.41 -17.12 -0.11
CA GLN A 312 21.72 -15.73 -0.38
C GLN A 312 20.93 -14.82 0.55
N ILE A 313 21.38 -14.74 1.80
CA ILE A 313 20.85 -13.79 2.79
C ILE A 313 21.51 -12.43 2.57
N GLY A 314 20.72 -11.35 2.54
CA GLY A 314 21.24 -9.99 2.50
C GLY A 314 21.36 -9.41 3.90
N LYS A 315 22.54 -8.90 4.30
CA LYS A 315 22.69 -8.10 5.52
C LYS A 315 22.30 -6.65 5.25
N ASP A 316 21.22 -6.18 5.88
CA ASP A 316 20.66 -4.84 5.68
C ASP A 316 20.42 -4.48 4.19
N LYS A 317 20.18 -5.50 3.37
CA LYS A 317 19.88 -5.38 1.93
C LYS A 317 19.08 -6.59 1.47
N ASP A 318 18.53 -6.51 0.27
CA ASP A 318 17.76 -7.61 -0.30
C ASP A 318 18.65 -8.82 -0.62
N GLY A 319 18.29 -9.96 -0.06
CA GLY A 319 18.82 -11.28 -0.44
C GLY A 319 17.74 -12.14 -1.09
N GLN A 320 18.15 -13.04 -1.99
CA GLN A 320 17.22 -13.94 -2.66
C GLN A 320 16.50 -14.84 -1.64
N ASP A 321 17.20 -15.35 -0.64
CA ASP A 321 16.62 -16.32 0.30
C ASP A 321 16.17 -15.67 1.61
N GLY A 322 16.63 -14.45 1.87
CA GLY A 322 16.22 -13.74 3.07
C GLY A 322 17.00 -12.47 3.35
N LEU A 323 16.75 -11.96 4.56
CA LEU A 323 17.28 -10.70 5.05
C LEU A 323 17.72 -10.88 6.50
N LEU A 324 18.90 -10.34 6.83
CA LEU A 324 19.41 -10.19 8.19
C LEU A 324 19.45 -8.70 8.56
N THR A 325 18.76 -8.31 9.63
CA THR A 325 18.74 -6.91 10.09
C THR A 325 18.32 -6.83 11.55
N TRP A 326 18.61 -5.73 12.24
CA TRP A 326 18.05 -5.46 13.57
C TRP A 326 16.81 -4.56 13.52
N SER A 327 16.60 -3.84 12.41
CA SER A 327 15.67 -2.70 12.39
C SER A 327 14.19 -3.07 12.28
N LEU A 328 13.89 -4.34 12.03
CA LEU A 328 12.51 -4.84 11.93
C LEU A 328 12.01 -5.47 13.25
N ALA A 329 12.71 -5.24 14.36
CA ALA A 329 12.18 -5.61 15.68
C ALA A 329 10.97 -4.74 16.09
N THR A 330 10.77 -3.58 15.44
CA THR A 330 9.65 -2.66 15.71
C THR A 330 8.89 -2.30 14.43
N ASP A 331 7.68 -1.75 14.57
CA ASP A 331 6.86 -1.27 13.45
C ASP A 331 7.17 0.16 13.01
N ALA A 332 7.99 0.88 13.79
CA ALA A 332 8.37 2.24 13.47
C ALA A 332 9.22 2.32 12.21
N ASP A 333 9.16 3.48 11.57
CA ASP A 333 9.92 3.74 10.36
C ASP A 333 11.39 4.00 10.72
N ARG A 334 12.29 3.14 10.23
CA ARG A 334 13.73 3.31 10.36
C ARG A 334 14.17 4.57 9.64
N PRO A 335 14.93 5.47 10.29
CA PRO A 335 15.51 6.61 9.60
C PRO A 335 16.60 6.16 8.62
N ASN A 336 16.62 6.76 7.42
CA ASN A 336 17.58 6.50 6.36
C ASN A 336 17.78 4.99 6.08
N PRO A 337 16.70 4.25 5.73
CA PRO A 337 16.78 2.82 5.56
C PRO A 337 17.66 2.48 4.34
N PRO A 338 18.52 1.45 4.44
CA PRO A 338 19.48 1.11 3.37
C PRO A 338 18.79 0.58 2.10
N CYS A 339 17.56 0.09 2.21
CA CYS A 339 16.66 -0.16 1.09
C CYS A 339 15.20 0.13 1.48
N LYS A 340 14.31 0.21 0.49
CA LYS A 340 12.88 0.49 0.73
C LYS A 340 12.19 -0.54 1.62
N ALA A 341 12.58 -1.82 1.47
CA ALA A 341 11.99 -2.90 2.24
C ALA A 341 12.24 -2.71 3.74
N LEU A 342 13.45 -2.26 4.11
CA LEU A 342 13.89 -2.05 5.49
C LEU A 342 13.38 -0.79 6.17
N ARG A 343 12.45 -0.06 5.53
CA ARG A 343 11.85 1.13 6.14
C ARG A 343 10.98 0.77 7.34
N THR A 344 10.07 -0.20 7.21
CA THR A 344 9.11 -0.54 8.26
C THR A 344 8.68 -1.99 8.15
N ARG A 345 8.55 -2.66 9.30
CA ARG A 345 8.03 -4.04 9.38
C ARG A 345 6.61 -4.16 8.84
N ARG A 346 5.80 -3.10 8.95
CA ARG A 346 4.41 -3.06 8.43
C ARG A 346 4.30 -3.30 6.92
N ALA A 347 5.39 -3.13 6.19
CA ALA A 347 5.47 -3.37 4.74
C ALA A 347 6.14 -4.71 4.41
N MET A 348 6.20 -5.66 5.36
CA MET A 348 6.86 -6.94 5.19
C MET A 348 5.95 -8.12 5.50
N HIS A 349 6.24 -9.23 4.84
CA HIS A 349 5.75 -10.56 5.17
C HIS A 349 6.92 -11.53 5.10
N TRP A 350 6.90 -12.59 5.88
CA TRP A 350 7.91 -13.64 5.84
C TRP A 350 7.31 -15.02 6.06
N ASN A 351 8.03 -16.07 5.66
CA ASN A 351 7.65 -17.44 5.99
C ASN A 351 8.17 -17.81 7.38
N HIS A 352 9.44 -17.49 7.65
CA HIS A 352 10.09 -17.80 8.91
C HIS A 352 10.86 -16.59 9.45
N LEU A 353 10.67 -16.34 10.75
CA LEU A 353 11.44 -15.41 11.54
C LEU A 353 12.45 -16.18 12.37
N LEU A 354 13.72 -15.77 12.33
CA LEU A 354 14.79 -16.35 13.11
C LEU A 354 15.37 -15.27 14.03
N HIS A 355 15.72 -15.63 15.25
CA HIS A 355 16.36 -14.76 16.23
C HIS A 355 17.81 -15.20 16.40
N LEU A 356 18.73 -14.35 15.98
CA LEU A 356 20.16 -14.50 16.17
C LEU A 356 20.56 -13.79 17.47
N VAL A 357 20.98 -14.57 18.45
CA VAL A 357 21.51 -14.07 19.73
C VAL A 357 23.02 -14.23 19.78
N GLU A 358 23.67 -13.37 20.55
CA GLU A 358 25.13 -13.33 20.64
C GLU A 358 25.57 -13.16 22.10
N ARG A 359 26.74 -13.68 22.45
CA ARG A 359 27.26 -13.59 23.80
C ARG A 359 27.47 -12.12 24.23
N PRO A 360 27.15 -11.75 25.49
CA PRO A 360 27.26 -10.35 25.92
C PRO A 360 28.65 -9.74 25.76
N GLU A 361 29.72 -10.53 25.95
CA GLU A 361 31.10 -10.04 25.85
C GLU A 361 31.48 -9.59 24.45
N LYS A 362 30.73 -10.03 23.44
CA LYS A 362 30.92 -9.63 22.04
C LYS A 362 29.87 -8.62 21.58
N ALA A 363 28.61 -8.86 21.92
CA ALA A 363 27.50 -7.99 21.53
C ALA A 363 27.59 -6.58 22.17
N VAL A 364 27.94 -6.48 23.45
CA VAL A 364 27.97 -5.18 24.16
C VAL A 364 29.02 -4.22 23.57
N PRO A 365 30.29 -4.62 23.32
CA PRO A 365 31.25 -3.77 22.63
C PRO A 365 30.81 -3.32 21.23
N GLU A 366 30.15 -4.21 20.47
CA GLU A 366 29.62 -3.88 19.14
C GLU A 366 28.50 -2.83 19.22
N ILE A 367 27.58 -2.98 20.18
CA ILE A 367 26.52 -1.99 20.42
C ILE A 367 27.13 -0.66 20.87
N MET A 368 28.12 -0.66 21.76
CA MET A 368 28.83 0.55 22.19
C MET A 368 29.46 1.28 20.99
N ALA A 369 30.17 0.55 20.12
CA ALA A 369 30.73 1.10 18.90
C ALA A 369 29.63 1.66 17.96
N PHE A 370 28.51 0.96 17.85
CA PHE A 370 27.35 1.40 17.06
C PHE A 370 26.73 2.70 17.59
N ILE A 371 26.54 2.84 18.91
CA ILE A 371 26.01 4.06 19.55
C ILE A 371 26.86 5.28 19.14
N ARG A 372 28.19 5.14 19.18
CA ARG A 372 29.13 6.22 18.83
C ARG A 372 29.13 6.54 17.34
N ALA A 373 29.10 5.51 16.49
CA ALA A 373 29.18 5.67 15.05
C ALA A 373 27.86 6.16 14.43
N HIS A 374 26.71 5.86 15.06
CA HIS A 374 25.39 6.09 14.48
C HIS A 374 24.42 6.77 15.47
N PRO A 375 24.67 8.04 15.87
CA PRO A 375 23.86 8.74 16.86
C PRO A 375 22.39 8.93 16.45
N GLU A 376 22.09 8.99 15.15
CA GLU A 376 20.71 9.03 14.65
C GLU A 376 19.98 7.71 14.90
N LEU A 377 20.60 6.58 14.54
CA LEU A 377 20.01 5.25 14.73
C LEU A 377 19.91 4.88 16.22
N TYR A 378 20.87 5.34 17.04
CA TYR A 378 20.77 5.23 18.49
C TYR A 378 19.55 5.99 19.05
N ARG A 379 19.29 7.24 18.61
CA ARG A 379 18.08 7.97 19.01
C ARG A 379 16.81 7.20 18.65
N PHE A 380 16.76 6.63 17.44
CA PHE A 380 15.66 5.76 17.03
C PHE A 380 15.48 4.59 18.01
N ILE A 381 16.54 3.81 18.29
CA ILE A 381 16.48 2.67 19.22
C ILE A 381 16.02 3.11 20.62
N ARG A 382 16.57 4.20 21.14
CA ARG A 382 16.19 4.78 22.43
C ARG A 382 14.69 5.11 22.46
N ASP A 383 14.21 5.84 21.46
CA ASP A 383 12.82 6.30 21.42
C ASP A 383 11.87 5.10 21.34
N GLN A 384 12.24 4.05 20.60
CA GLN A 384 11.49 2.81 20.53
C GLN A 384 11.50 2.02 21.84
N ILE A 385 12.64 1.94 22.53
CA ILE A 385 12.71 1.32 23.86
C ILE A 385 11.84 2.08 24.86
N LEU A 386 11.91 3.41 24.87
CA LEU A 386 11.08 4.24 25.73
C LEU A 386 9.59 4.06 25.46
N GLU A 387 9.18 4.05 24.18
CA GLU A 387 7.79 3.88 23.78
C GLU A 387 7.23 2.51 24.17
N MET A 388 8.00 1.44 23.93
CA MET A 388 7.52 0.06 24.12
C MET A 388 7.64 -0.43 25.57
N THR A 389 8.62 0.05 26.34
CA THR A 389 8.87 -0.47 27.70
C THR A 389 8.85 0.59 28.79
N GLY A 390 8.77 1.89 28.44
CA GLY A 390 8.89 2.99 29.40
C GLY A 390 10.31 3.22 29.93
N VAL A 391 11.33 2.50 29.41
CA VAL A 391 12.72 2.64 29.86
C VAL A 391 13.39 3.77 29.10
N ASP A 392 13.82 4.81 29.81
CA ASP A 392 14.56 5.93 29.24
C ASP A 392 16.06 5.69 29.33
N LEU A 393 16.70 5.34 28.21
CA LEU A 393 18.15 5.06 28.18
C LEU A 393 18.99 6.27 28.59
N GLU A 394 18.49 7.52 28.50
CA GLU A 394 19.27 8.70 28.91
C GLU A 394 19.36 8.86 30.43
N LYS A 395 18.57 8.11 31.21
CA LYS A 395 18.71 8.05 32.67
C LYS A 395 19.89 7.19 33.13
N HIS A 396 20.49 6.44 32.21
CA HIS A 396 21.62 5.55 32.49
C HIS A 396 22.93 6.25 32.08
N PRO A 397 23.84 6.55 33.03
CA PRO A 397 24.94 7.49 32.78
C PRO A 397 26.06 6.90 31.92
N THR A 398 26.19 5.57 31.84
CA THR A 398 27.28 4.93 31.13
C THR A 398 26.82 4.34 29.80
N GLU A 399 27.65 4.50 28.76
CA GLU A 399 27.40 3.86 27.45
C GLU A 399 27.37 2.33 27.56
N PHE A 400 28.16 1.78 28.47
CA PHE A 400 28.17 0.35 28.79
C PHE A 400 26.81 -0.14 29.28
N GLU A 401 26.20 0.53 30.26
CA GLU A 401 24.87 0.18 30.75
C GLU A 401 23.80 0.34 29.65
N LYS A 402 23.86 1.42 28.86
CA LYS A 402 22.97 1.61 27.71
C LYS A 402 23.08 0.45 26.72
N ALA A 403 24.29 0.02 26.39
CA ALA A 403 24.52 -1.08 25.46
C ALA A 403 23.98 -2.42 25.99
N VAL A 404 24.15 -2.71 27.28
CA VAL A 404 23.52 -3.88 27.91
C VAL A 404 21.99 -3.81 27.82
N LEU A 405 21.40 -2.66 28.16
CA LEU A 405 19.95 -2.48 28.10
C LEU A 405 19.41 -2.60 26.67
N ILE A 406 20.13 -2.10 25.67
CA ILE A 406 19.78 -2.29 24.25
C ILE A 406 19.80 -3.78 23.90
N LEU A 407 20.88 -4.50 24.21
CA LEU A 407 21.00 -5.93 23.92
C LEU A 407 19.79 -6.73 24.45
N VAL A 408 19.51 -6.58 25.74
CA VAL A 408 18.46 -7.36 26.40
C VAL A 408 17.06 -6.95 25.93
N THR A 409 16.80 -5.65 25.82
CA THR A 409 15.45 -5.15 25.45
C THR A 409 15.14 -5.44 23.99
N TRP A 410 16.11 -5.28 23.08
CA TRP A 410 15.89 -5.57 21.67
C TRP A 410 15.64 -7.05 21.42
N SER A 411 16.33 -7.92 22.15
CA SER A 411 16.09 -9.36 22.10
C SER A 411 14.70 -9.73 22.64
N GLU A 412 14.23 -9.03 23.67
CA GLU A 412 12.85 -9.18 24.17
C GLU A 412 11.80 -8.75 23.12
N PHE A 413 12.08 -7.70 22.33
CA PHE A 413 11.20 -7.32 21.21
C PHE A 413 11.10 -8.43 20.16
N ILE A 414 12.23 -9.03 19.81
CA ILE A 414 12.27 -10.11 18.84
C ILE A 414 11.56 -11.36 19.38
N ASP A 415 11.74 -11.71 20.65
CA ASP A 415 11.04 -12.84 21.28
C ASP A 415 9.51 -12.70 21.24
N GLN A 416 8.98 -11.48 21.44
CA GLN A 416 7.55 -11.20 21.35
C GLN A 416 6.98 -11.42 19.95
N MET A 417 7.84 -11.46 18.92
CA MET A 417 7.46 -11.80 17.55
C MET A 417 7.37 -13.32 17.32
N HIS A 418 7.66 -14.14 18.35
CA HIS A 418 7.62 -15.60 18.31
C HIS A 418 8.47 -16.19 17.17
N PRO A 419 9.80 -16.02 17.19
CA PRO A 419 10.69 -16.55 16.17
C PRO A 419 10.54 -18.09 16.08
N ALA A 420 10.61 -18.60 14.85
CA ALA A 420 10.55 -20.03 14.56
C ALA A 420 11.81 -20.78 15.02
N LEU A 421 12.92 -20.05 15.14
CA LEU A 421 14.18 -20.52 15.73
C LEU A 421 14.87 -19.35 16.42
N THR A 422 15.34 -19.58 17.65
CA THR A 422 16.36 -18.73 18.28
C THR A 422 17.66 -19.52 18.34
N PHE A 423 18.76 -18.94 17.86
CA PHE A 423 20.04 -19.64 17.75
C PHE A 423 21.21 -18.70 18.09
N ARG A 424 22.26 -19.27 18.65
CA ARG A 424 23.47 -18.55 19.05
C ARG A 424 24.42 -18.37 17.86
N ALA A 425 25.03 -17.19 17.78
CA ALA A 425 25.99 -16.86 16.72
C ALA A 425 27.25 -17.75 16.77
N GLU A 426 27.58 -18.30 17.93
CA GLU A 426 28.84 -18.99 18.19
C GLU A 426 28.79 -20.49 17.90
N ASP A 427 27.69 -21.18 18.22
CA ASP A 427 27.71 -22.65 18.28
C ASP A 427 26.38 -23.35 17.96
N SER A 428 25.38 -22.64 17.41
CA SER A 428 24.10 -23.23 17.01
C SER A 428 24.01 -23.63 15.54
N ALA A 429 25.12 -24.03 14.92
CA ALA A 429 25.14 -24.46 13.51
C ALA A 429 24.21 -25.66 13.27
N ALA A 430 24.27 -26.68 14.14
CA ALA A 430 23.42 -27.87 14.04
C ALA A 430 21.93 -27.54 14.18
N ASP A 431 21.55 -26.67 15.12
CA ASP A 431 20.15 -26.27 15.30
C ASP A 431 19.60 -25.52 14.09
N LEU A 432 20.43 -24.67 13.48
CA LEU A 432 20.10 -23.96 12.26
C LEU A 432 19.93 -24.92 11.08
N VAL A 433 20.87 -25.84 10.86
CA VAL A 433 20.78 -26.84 9.78
C VAL A 433 19.54 -27.71 9.95
N ALA A 434 19.28 -28.19 11.17
CA ALA A 434 18.09 -28.96 11.49
C ALA A 434 16.81 -28.16 11.22
N PHE A 435 16.79 -26.87 11.55
CA PHE A 435 15.66 -25.99 11.23
C PHE A 435 15.46 -25.83 9.73
N LEU A 436 16.51 -25.50 8.97
CA LEU A 436 16.45 -25.30 7.52
C LEU A 436 15.93 -26.57 6.82
N THR A 437 16.44 -27.74 7.22
CA THR A 437 15.99 -29.04 6.72
C THR A 437 14.50 -29.26 6.98
N ARG A 438 14.02 -29.00 8.22
CA ARG A 438 12.58 -29.10 8.55
C ARG A 438 11.72 -28.08 7.80
N ALA A 439 12.27 -26.91 7.48
CA ALA A 439 11.60 -25.87 6.70
C ALA A 439 11.55 -26.20 5.19
N GLY A 440 12.12 -27.34 4.76
CA GLY A 440 12.17 -27.76 3.37
C GLY A 440 13.17 -26.96 2.54
N ILE A 441 14.19 -26.40 3.19
CA ILE A 441 15.31 -25.71 2.54
C ILE A 441 16.44 -26.74 2.42
N ASP A 442 16.85 -27.05 1.18
CA ASP A 442 17.95 -27.99 0.93
C ASP A 442 19.25 -27.41 1.48
N VAL A 443 19.88 -28.15 2.41
CA VAL A 443 21.18 -27.82 2.99
C VAL A 443 22.18 -28.88 2.55
N PRO A 444 23.40 -28.51 2.12
CA PRO A 444 24.45 -29.48 1.82
C PRO A 444 24.82 -30.33 3.04
N ASP A 445 25.06 -31.64 2.83
CA ASP A 445 25.46 -32.58 3.89
C ASP A 445 26.75 -32.16 4.64
N GLU A 446 27.63 -31.38 3.99
CA GLU A 446 28.90 -30.92 4.56
C GLU A 446 28.74 -29.85 5.66
N LEU A 447 27.55 -29.25 5.82
CA LEU A 447 27.31 -28.22 6.83
C LEU A 447 27.26 -28.77 8.26
N ASP A 448 26.89 -30.04 8.44
CA ASP A 448 26.74 -30.69 9.76
C ASP A 448 28.07 -30.72 10.54
N ALA A 449 29.21 -30.61 9.86
CA ALA A 449 30.54 -30.63 10.44
C ALA A 449 31.17 -29.24 10.67
N MET A 450 30.54 -28.15 10.20
CA MET A 450 31.10 -26.81 10.32
C MET A 450 30.81 -26.22 11.70
N GLN A 451 31.85 -26.05 12.51
CA GLN A 451 31.81 -25.07 13.60
C GLN A 451 31.96 -23.68 13.00
N ILE A 452 31.03 -22.77 13.32
CA ILE A 452 31.29 -21.34 13.13
C ILE A 452 32.52 -21.03 13.97
N ALA A 453 33.60 -20.56 13.35
CA ALA A 453 34.83 -20.26 14.07
C ALA A 453 34.50 -19.34 15.25
N ALA A 454 34.75 -19.83 16.46
CA ALA A 454 34.58 -19.04 17.66
C ALA A 454 35.45 -17.78 17.51
N ALA A 455 34.85 -16.61 17.72
CA ALA A 455 35.60 -15.37 17.77
C ALA A 455 36.70 -15.50 18.85
N PRO A 456 37.89 -14.88 18.66
CA PRO A 456 38.96 -14.96 19.64
C PRO A 456 38.45 -14.54 21.03
N GLU A 457 38.76 -15.34 22.05
CA GLU A 457 38.29 -15.17 23.44
C GLU A 457 38.73 -13.84 24.10
N ASN A 458 39.65 -13.12 23.46
CA ASN A 458 40.19 -11.85 23.95
C ASN A 458 39.35 -10.66 23.49
N GLY A 459 38.09 -10.61 23.94
CA GLY A 459 37.28 -9.40 23.88
C GLY A 459 37.82 -8.31 24.82
N PRO A 460 37.42 -7.04 24.65
CA PRO A 460 37.79 -5.98 25.59
C PRO A 460 37.32 -6.35 27.00
N CYS A 461 38.18 -6.11 28.00
CA CYS A 461 37.83 -6.32 29.41
C CYS A 461 36.76 -5.29 29.82
N LEU A 462 35.51 -5.73 29.92
CA LEU A 462 34.38 -4.90 30.32
C LEU A 462 34.22 -4.89 31.83
N ALA A 463 33.87 -3.73 32.39
CA ALA A 463 33.65 -3.54 33.82
C ALA A 463 32.26 -4.04 34.25
N TRP A 464 32.00 -5.35 34.13
CA TRP A 464 30.73 -5.97 34.50
C TRP A 464 30.30 -5.67 35.94
N ASP A 465 31.25 -5.56 36.87
CA ASP A 465 31.04 -5.19 38.29
C ASP A 465 30.45 -3.79 38.50
N SER A 466 30.53 -2.92 37.49
CA SER A 466 29.97 -1.56 37.57
C SER A 466 28.51 -1.48 37.15
N LEU A 467 27.92 -2.58 36.68
CA LEU A 467 26.56 -2.58 36.16
C LEU A 467 25.54 -2.51 37.32
N PRO A 468 24.62 -1.53 37.35
CA PRO A 468 23.61 -1.44 38.41
C PRO A 468 22.73 -2.69 38.49
N LYS A 469 22.26 -3.03 39.69
CA LYS A 469 21.47 -4.24 39.98
C LYS A 469 20.30 -4.49 39.00
N PRO A 470 19.45 -3.50 38.67
CA PRO A 470 18.34 -3.75 37.75
C PRO A 470 18.82 -4.15 36.35
N SER A 471 19.89 -3.52 35.85
CA SER A 471 20.48 -3.81 34.54
C SER A 471 21.21 -5.17 34.55
N TRP A 472 21.87 -5.51 35.66
CA TRP A 472 22.49 -6.81 35.88
C TRP A 472 21.48 -7.96 35.89
N GLU A 473 20.36 -7.82 36.60
CA GLU A 473 19.31 -8.85 36.65
C GLU A 473 18.73 -9.13 35.25
N ARG A 474 18.56 -8.10 34.42
CA ARG A 474 18.14 -8.27 33.02
C ARG A 474 19.19 -8.98 32.18
N LEU A 475 20.48 -8.66 32.37
CA LEU A 475 21.57 -9.37 31.71
C LEU A 475 21.63 -10.85 32.11
N VAL A 476 21.47 -11.16 33.40
CA VAL A 476 21.41 -12.54 33.89
C VAL A 476 20.21 -13.27 33.28
N SER A 477 19.06 -12.61 33.18
CA SER A 477 17.86 -13.16 32.52
C SER A 477 18.13 -13.48 31.04
N TYR A 478 18.78 -12.57 30.30
CA TYR A 478 19.22 -12.80 28.92
C TYR A 478 20.15 -14.03 28.83
N CYS A 479 21.20 -14.07 29.66
CA CYS A 479 22.16 -15.17 29.64
C CYS A 479 21.48 -16.51 29.92
N ARG A 480 20.62 -16.57 30.94
CA ARG A 480 19.87 -17.78 31.29
C ARG A 480 18.94 -18.21 30.16
N ARG A 481 18.21 -17.25 29.55
CA ARG A 481 17.25 -17.54 28.48
C ARG A 481 17.92 -18.19 27.27
N TYR A 482 19.09 -17.70 26.89
CA TYR A 482 19.80 -18.14 25.69
C TYR A 482 20.96 -19.10 25.98
N GLY A 483 21.11 -19.58 27.22
CA GLY A 483 22.15 -20.54 27.58
C GLY A 483 23.57 -20.00 27.54
N TYR A 484 23.76 -18.70 27.74
CA TYR A 484 25.09 -18.11 27.92
C TYR A 484 25.54 -18.20 29.38
N SER A 485 26.85 -18.33 29.57
CA SER A 485 27.46 -18.08 30.88
C SER A 485 27.29 -16.61 31.23
N VAL A 486 26.93 -16.34 32.49
CA VAL A 486 26.89 -14.96 32.99
C VAL A 486 28.34 -14.47 33.06
N PRO A 487 28.66 -13.25 32.56
CA PRO A 487 29.99 -12.68 32.69
C PRO A 487 30.47 -12.68 34.14
N ALA A 488 31.79 -12.83 34.36
CA ALA A 488 32.34 -12.84 35.71
C ALA A 488 32.02 -11.51 36.43
N HIS A 489 31.38 -11.62 37.59
CA HIS A 489 31.02 -10.49 38.44
C HIS A 489 31.40 -10.79 39.89
N SER A 490 32.08 -9.87 40.55
CA SER A 490 32.46 -9.95 41.95
C SER A 490 31.20 -9.92 42.83
N PRO A 491 30.99 -10.88 43.74
CA PRO A 491 29.84 -10.89 44.65
C PRO A 491 29.74 -9.68 45.58
N ALA A 492 30.82 -8.89 45.71
CA ALA A 492 30.93 -7.77 46.65
C ALA A 492 30.17 -6.49 46.23
N ALA A 493 29.65 -6.40 45.01
CA ALA A 493 29.02 -5.17 44.48
C ALA A 493 27.48 -5.08 44.69
N PHE A 494 26.86 -6.07 45.35
CA PHE A 494 25.40 -6.07 45.64
C PHE A 494 25.03 -5.93 47.12
N SER A 495 25.99 -5.60 47.99
CA SER A 495 25.74 -5.25 49.40
C SER A 495 25.21 -3.83 49.55
#